data_AF-A0A522GXF1-F1
#
_entry.id   AF-A0A522GXF1-F1
#
_cell.length_a   1.000
_cell.length_b   1.000
_cell.length_c   1.000
_cell.angle_alpha   90.00
_cell.angle_beta   90.00
_cell.angle_gamma   90.00
#
_symmetry.space_group_name_H-M   'P 1'
#
loop_
_entity.id
_entity.type
_entity.pdbx_description
1 polymer ?
#
loop_
_entity_poly.entity_id
_entity_poly.type
_entity_poly.pdbx_seq_one_letter_code
_entity_poly.pdbx_strand_id
1 'polypeptide(L)' 'MTFAAAHILTINGGSSSIKFALFEANALLRPVLVGEVARIGQPQATLVVK' A
#
# COMPACT_ATOMS: atom_id res chain seq x y z
N MET A 1 -22.18 -10.86 14.59
CA MET A 1 -21.21 -9.76 14.43
C MET A 1 -20.08 -10.26 13.54
N THR A 2 -19.91 -9.72 12.35
CA THR A 2 -18.76 -10.02 11.49
C THR A 2 -17.63 -9.09 11.87
N PHE A 3 -16.54 -9.62 12.40
CA PHE A 3 -15.31 -8.84 12.56
C PHE A 3 -14.79 -8.48 11.17
N ALA A 4 -14.38 -7.21 10.99
CA ALA A 4 -13.67 -6.82 9.78
C ALA A 4 -12.42 -7.70 9.64
N ALA A 5 -12.15 -8.19 8.43
CA ALA A 5 -10.95 -8.98 8.18
C ALA A 5 -9.71 -8.15 8.57
N ALA A 6 -8.78 -8.77 9.29
CA ALA A 6 -7.51 -8.13 9.62
C ALA A 6 -6.67 -7.99 8.35
N HIS A 7 -5.95 -6.88 8.22
CA HIS A 7 -5.09 -6.60 7.09
C HIS A 7 -3.71 -6.15 7.54
N ILE A 8 -2.71 -6.42 6.70
CA ILE A 8 -1.33 -5.99 6.90
C ILE A 8 -0.99 -5.01 5.78
N LEU A 9 -0.61 -3.80 6.15
CA LEU A 9 -0.08 -2.80 5.22
C LEU A 9 1.44 -2.85 5.26
N THR A 10 2.06 -3.15 4.12
CA THR A 10 3.50 -2.99 3.95
C THR A 10 3.80 -1.64 3.32
N ILE A 11 4.84 -0.98 3.82
CA ILE A 11 5.28 0.33 3.36
C ILE A 11 6.78 0.25 3.13
N ASN A 12 7.21 0.63 1.93
CA ASN A 12 8.60 0.91 1.63
C ASN A 12 8.72 2.41 1.31
N GLY A 13 9.31 3.15 2.24
CA GLY A 13 9.56 4.58 2.12
C GLY A 13 10.95 4.86 1.55
N GLY A 14 11.00 5.43 0.35
CA GLY A 14 12.16 6.16 -0.14
C GLY A 14 12.11 7.63 0.30
N SER A 15 13.14 8.41 -0.02
CA SER A 15 13.20 9.83 0.34
C SER A 15 12.12 10.70 -0.33
N SER A 16 11.56 10.26 -1.46
CA SER A 16 10.52 10.98 -2.22
C SER A 16 9.44 10.06 -2.80
N SER A 17 9.34 8.82 -2.31
CA SER A 17 8.37 7.85 -2.77
C SER A 17 7.92 6.91 -1.64
N ILE A 18 6.70 6.40 -1.76
CA ILE A 18 6.13 5.39 -0.87
C ILE A 18 5.52 4.30 -1.74
N LYS A 19 6.12 3.11 -1.73
CA LYS A 19 5.50 1.91 -2.31
C LYS A 19 4.75 1.18 -1.21
N PHE A 20 3.55 0.72 -1.52
CA PHE A 20 2.71 0.07 -0.52
C PHE A 20 1.92 -1.10 -1.10
N ALA A 21 1.62 -2.06 -0.24
CA ALA A 21 0.69 -3.14 -0.54
C ALA A 21 -0.11 -3.51 0.71
N LEU A 22 -1.41 -3.72 0.52
CA LEU A 22 -2.31 -4.21 1.56
C LEU A 22 -2.55 -5.70 1.34
N PHE A 23 -2.40 -6.49 2.39
CA PHE A 23 -2.61 -7.93 2.35
C PHE A 23 -3.70 -8.35 3.33
N GLU A 24 -4.43 -9.40 3.01
CA GLU A 24 -5.23 -10.12 4.01
C GLU A 24 -4.29 -10.74 5.05
N ALA A 25 -4.59 -10.55 6.34
CA ALA A 25 -3.80 -11.12 7.44
C ALA A 25 -4.16 -12.60 7.69
N ASN A 26 -3.95 -13.43 6.67
CA ASN A 26 -4.10 -14.89 6.74
C ASN A 26 -2.84 -15.60 6.23
N ALA A 27 -2.81 -16.93 6.31
CA ALA A 27 -1.64 -17.74 5.95
C ALA A 27 -1.17 -17.57 4.50
N LEU A 28 -2.03 -17.09 3.60
CA LEU A 28 -1.71 -16.91 2.18
C LEU A 28 -1.20 -15.49 1.86
N LEU A 29 -1.41 -14.52 2.75
CA LEU A 29 -1.04 -13.11 2.55
C LEU A 29 -1.39 -12.62 1.13
N ARG A 30 -2.67 -12.74 0.75
CA ARG A 30 -3.10 -12.32 -0.59
C ARG A 30 -3.09 -10.79 -0.67
N PRO A 31 -2.48 -10.18 -1.71
CA PRO A 31 -2.54 -8.74 -1.91
C PRO A 31 -3.96 -8.35 -2.32
N VAL A 32 -4.53 -7.39 -1.59
CA VAL A 32 -5.84 -6.79 -1.83
C VAL A 32 -5.69 -5.50 -2.64
N LEU A 33 -4.59 -4.78 -2.43
CA LEU A 33 -4.31 -3.52 -3.12
C LEU A 33 -2.80 -3.30 -3.18
N VAL A 34 -2.30 -2.84 -4.32
CA VAL A 34 -0.89 -2.49 -4.50
C VAL A 34 -0.79 -1.11 -5.12
N GLY A 35 0.10 -0.27 -4.62
CA GLY A 35 0.26 1.07 -5.15
C GLY A 35 1.58 1.74 -4.83
N GLU A 36 1.72 2.93 -5.38
CA GLU A 36 2.87 3.81 -5.17
C GLU A 36 2.41 5.28 -5.16
N VAL A 37 2.96 6.03 -4.20
CA VAL A 37 3.02 7.49 -4.27
C VAL A 37 4.42 7.87 -4.70
N ALA A 38 4.57 8.56 -5.83
CA ALA A 38 5.86 8.95 -6.39
C ALA A 38 6.00 10.48 -6.47
N ARG A 39 7.25 10.95 -6.49
CA ARG A 39 7.62 12.37 -6.63
C ARG A 39 7.02 13.27 -5.55
N ILE A 40 6.97 12.76 -4.30
CA ILE A 40 6.53 13.53 -3.14
C ILE A 40 7.42 14.77 -3.00
N GLY A 41 6.80 15.93 -2.80
CA GLY A 41 7.50 17.22 -2.74
C GLY A 41 7.79 17.87 -4.09
N GLN A 42 7.30 17.31 -5.21
CA GLN A 42 7.43 17.89 -6.55
C GLN A 42 6.05 18.16 -7.18
N PRO A 43 5.92 19.10 -8.14
CA PRO A 43 4.63 19.43 -8.75
C PRO A 43 3.95 18.27 -9.49
N GLN A 44 4.70 17.23 -9.85
CA GLN A 44 4.18 16.06 -10.56
C GLN A 44 4.01 14.84 -9.64
N ALA A 45 3.73 15.03 -8.34
CA ALA A 45 3.41 13.93 -7.46
C ALA A 45 2.27 13.07 -8.03
N THR A 46 2.41 11.74 -8.01
CA THR A 46 1.43 10.82 -8.57
C THR A 46 1.09 9.72 -7.57
N LEU A 47 -0.19 9.35 -7.53
CA LEU A 47 -0.67 8.12 -6.89
C LEU A 47 -1.07 7.14 -8.00
N VAL A 48 -0.52 5.93 -7.97
CA VAL A 48 -0.92 4.83 -8.83
C VAL A 48 -1.35 3.66 -7.96
N VAL A 49 -2.52 3.10 -8.27
CA VAL A 49 -3.05 1.89 -7.65
C VAL A 49 -3.32 0.88 -8.76
N LYS A 50 -2.95 -0.38 -8.53
CA LYS A 50 -3.24 -1.52 -9.40
C LYS A 50 -4.36 -2.38 -8.83
#